data_AF-D6RKI0-F1
#
_entry.id   AF-D6RKI0-F1
#
_cell.length_a   1.000
_cell.length_b   1.000
_cell.length_c   1.000
_cell.angle_alpha   90.00
_cell.angle_beta   90.00
_cell.angle_gamma   90.00
#
_symmetry.space_group_name_H-M   'P 1'
#
loop_
_entity.id
_entity.type
_entity.pdbx_description
1 polymer ?
#
loop_
_entity_poly.entity_id
_entity_poly.type
_entity_poly.pdbx_seq_one_letter_code
_entity_poly.pdbx_strand_id
1 'polypeptide(L)'
;MDDSPEDGLCANYARHFSWWQPPPERLIRKIPGIGLLQCNGDTANDYFTEPAPLVGTVAAGDNVHLSWLNHAGDNHKGPLLTYMARAPSDIDIRQWIPGREAVWFKVHHEGKYGDGKWAAPEMFEKRNGTYTFRIPPNLLPGQYLIRHEWIALHFGIALPFAVE
;
A
#
# COMPACT_ATOMS: atom_id res chain seq x y z
N MET A 1 8.34 -27.86 3.39
CA MET A 1 9.36 -27.33 2.47
C MET A 1 8.61 -26.54 1.42
N ASP A 2 8.34 -25.29 1.74
CA ASP A 2 8.23 -24.19 0.78
C ASP A 2 8.46 -22.95 1.64
N ASP A 3 9.61 -22.33 1.38
CA ASP A 3 10.29 -21.32 2.17
C ASP A 3 10.51 -20.19 1.18
N SER A 4 9.62 -19.20 1.18
CA SER A 4 9.74 -18.02 0.33
C SER A 4 9.29 -16.76 1.09
N PRO A 5 10.01 -15.62 0.94
CA PRO A 5 9.97 -14.52 1.90
C PRO A 5 9.09 -13.37 1.39
N GLU A 6 7.90 -13.21 1.96
CA GLU A 6 6.86 -12.32 1.43
C GLU A 6 6.27 -11.41 2.53
N ASP A 7 6.95 -10.30 2.83
CA ASP A 7 6.56 -9.38 3.92
C ASP A 7 5.82 -8.12 3.40
N GLY A 8 4.48 -8.07 3.54
CA GLY A 8 3.67 -6.85 3.31
C GLY A 8 2.13 -7.06 3.34
N LEU A 9 1.40 -6.18 4.03
CA LEU A 9 -0.08 -6.10 4.04
C LEU A 9 -0.57 -4.86 3.25
N CYS A 10 -1.59 -5.05 2.42
CA CYS A 10 -2.28 -3.98 1.67
C CYS A 10 -3.64 -3.61 2.30
N ALA A 11 -4.06 -2.35 2.11
CA ALA A 11 -5.24 -1.76 2.74
C ALA A 11 -6.56 -2.50 2.44
N ASN A 12 -7.35 -2.75 3.49
CA ASN A 12 -8.48 -3.68 3.60
C ASN A 12 -9.78 -3.40 2.79
N TYR A 13 -9.78 -2.61 1.73
CA TYR A 13 -11.05 -2.06 1.21
C TYR A 13 -11.87 -2.97 0.27
N ALA A 14 -11.32 -4.08 -0.26
CA ALA A 14 -12.05 -4.92 -1.23
C ALA A 14 -13.13 -5.83 -0.64
N ARG A 15 -13.03 -6.25 0.63
CA ARG A 15 -13.99 -7.25 1.17
C ARG A 15 -15.42 -6.71 1.33
N HIS A 16 -15.60 -5.40 1.49
CA HIS A 16 -16.93 -4.85 1.75
C HIS A 16 -17.85 -4.80 0.53
N PHE A 17 -17.32 -4.94 -0.69
CA PHE A 17 -18.11 -4.70 -1.91
C PHE A 17 -18.14 -5.86 -2.91
N SER A 18 -17.51 -7.00 -2.59
CA SER A 18 -17.46 -8.19 -3.46
C SER A 18 -18.82 -8.77 -3.85
N TRP A 19 -19.89 -8.44 -3.12
CA TRP A 19 -21.23 -9.00 -3.30
C TRP A 19 -22.19 -8.09 -4.11
N TRP A 20 -21.76 -6.88 -4.51
CA TRP A 20 -22.56 -5.98 -5.34
C TRP A 20 -22.38 -6.29 -6.82
N GLN A 21 -23.48 -6.23 -7.59
CA GLN A 21 -23.49 -6.49 -9.03
C GLN A 21 -24.16 -5.32 -9.76
N PRO A 22 -23.40 -4.44 -10.45
CA PRO A 22 -21.93 -4.42 -10.51
C PRO A 22 -21.29 -3.88 -9.21
N PRO A 23 -20.01 -4.20 -8.93
CA PRO A 23 -19.26 -3.54 -7.87
C PRO A 23 -19.20 -2.03 -8.12
N PRO A 24 -19.37 -1.20 -7.09
CA PRO A 24 -19.35 0.25 -7.25
C PRO A 24 -17.93 0.76 -7.57
N GLU A 25 -17.84 1.76 -8.44
CA GLU A 25 -16.57 2.35 -8.90
C GLU A 25 -15.74 2.97 -7.76
N ARG A 26 -14.41 2.93 -7.88
CA ARG A 26 -13.47 3.35 -6.82
C ARG A 26 -12.24 4.05 -7.38
N LEU A 27 -11.57 4.80 -6.49
CA LEU A 27 -10.23 5.37 -6.67
C LEU A 27 -9.12 4.34 -6.38
N ILE A 28 -9.41 3.39 -5.49
CA ILE A 28 -8.47 2.34 -5.06
C ILE A 28 -8.54 1.20 -6.07
N ARG A 29 -7.37 0.72 -6.49
CA ARG A 29 -7.26 -0.44 -7.39
C ARG A 29 -7.83 -1.69 -6.75
N LYS A 30 -8.31 -2.62 -7.58
CA LYS A 30 -8.76 -3.93 -7.12
C LYS A 30 -7.62 -4.62 -6.37
N ILE A 31 -7.93 -5.15 -5.19
CA ILE A 31 -7.03 -6.00 -4.42
C ILE A 31 -7.68 -7.38 -4.28
N PRO A 32 -6.92 -8.47 -4.45
CA PRO A 32 -7.48 -9.82 -4.50
C PRO A 32 -7.87 -10.37 -3.12
N GLY A 33 -7.50 -9.69 -2.02
CA GLY A 33 -7.86 -10.11 -0.68
C GLY A 33 -7.24 -9.25 0.42
N ILE A 34 -7.30 -9.76 1.66
CA ILE A 34 -6.69 -9.15 2.87
C ILE A 34 -5.43 -9.91 3.31
N GLY A 35 -4.98 -10.87 2.49
CA GLY A 35 -3.79 -11.66 2.76
C GLY A 35 -2.52 -10.81 2.70
N LEU A 36 -1.44 -11.35 3.25
CA LEU A 36 -0.09 -10.87 3.02
C LEU A 36 0.13 -10.90 1.51
N LEU A 37 0.21 -9.73 0.89
CA LEU A 37 0.26 -9.60 -0.55
C LEU A 37 1.16 -8.42 -0.88
N GLN A 38 2.08 -8.65 -1.79
CA GLN A 38 2.78 -7.59 -2.50
C GLN A 38 1.72 -6.76 -3.26
N CYS A 39 1.56 -5.47 -2.95
CA CYS A 39 0.43 -4.65 -3.45
C CYS A 39 0.33 -4.44 -4.98
N ASN A 40 1.13 -5.14 -5.78
CA ASN A 40 1.00 -5.26 -7.22
C ASN A 40 0.26 -6.56 -7.65
N GLY A 41 -0.24 -7.33 -6.68
CA GLY A 41 -0.68 -8.68 -6.96
C GLY A 41 0.49 -9.66 -6.92
N ASP A 42 0.18 -10.92 -6.66
CA ASP A 42 1.11 -12.03 -6.81
C ASP A 42 0.83 -12.68 -8.16
N THR A 43 1.62 -12.27 -9.16
CA THR A 43 1.50 -12.77 -10.52
C THR A 43 1.89 -14.25 -10.65
N ALA A 44 2.59 -14.83 -9.67
CA ALA A 44 2.96 -16.24 -9.68
C ALA A 44 1.77 -17.12 -9.27
N ASN A 45 0.82 -16.58 -8.50
CA ASN A 45 -0.39 -17.28 -8.04
C ASN A 45 -1.69 -16.65 -8.57
N ASP A 46 -1.66 -16.00 -9.74
CA ASP A 46 -2.82 -15.39 -10.43
C ASP A 46 -3.61 -14.35 -9.61
N TYR A 47 -2.96 -13.69 -8.66
CA TYR A 47 -3.54 -12.60 -7.88
C TYR A 47 -3.27 -11.27 -8.56
N PHE A 48 -4.23 -10.77 -9.34
CA PHE A 48 -4.04 -9.52 -10.09
C PHE A 48 -4.67 -8.31 -9.40
N THR A 49 -3.96 -7.17 -9.44
CA THR A 49 -4.56 -5.84 -9.28
C THR A 49 -4.96 -5.28 -10.64
N GLU A 50 -6.02 -4.48 -10.68
CA GLU A 50 -6.51 -3.84 -11.91
C GLU A 50 -6.58 -2.33 -11.70
N PRO A 51 -6.32 -1.52 -12.75
CA PRO A 51 -6.51 -0.08 -12.69
C PRO A 51 -7.91 0.32 -12.19
N ALA A 52 -7.94 1.37 -11.37
CA ALA A 52 -9.18 1.90 -10.82
C ALA A 52 -9.91 2.75 -11.88
N PRO A 53 -11.26 2.71 -11.96
CA PRO A 53 -12.01 3.50 -12.93
C PRO A 53 -12.07 5.00 -12.60
N LEU A 54 -11.84 5.38 -11.34
CA LEU A 54 -11.88 6.78 -10.90
C LEU A 54 -10.48 7.34 -10.62
N VAL A 55 -10.33 8.66 -10.78
CA VAL A 55 -9.12 9.42 -10.45
C VAL A 55 -9.49 10.55 -9.48
N GLY A 56 -8.70 10.69 -8.42
CA GLY A 56 -8.88 11.70 -7.38
C GLY A 56 -7.99 12.91 -7.66
N THR A 57 -8.42 14.10 -7.22
CA THR A 57 -7.61 15.32 -7.32
C THR A 57 -7.13 15.71 -5.92
N VAL A 58 -5.84 16.02 -5.79
CA VAL A 58 -5.20 16.51 -4.57
C VAL A 58 -4.11 17.51 -4.97
N ALA A 59 -3.97 18.62 -4.24
CA ALA A 59 -2.91 19.57 -4.55
C ALA A 59 -1.56 19.07 -4.01
N ALA A 60 -0.48 19.43 -4.70
CA ALA A 60 0.85 19.25 -4.15
C ALA A 60 0.97 20.03 -2.82
N GLY A 61 1.50 19.38 -1.78
CA GLY A 61 1.58 19.96 -0.44
C GLY A 61 0.34 19.74 0.45
N ASP A 62 -0.74 19.15 -0.05
CA ASP A 62 -1.88 18.76 0.79
C ASP A 62 -1.63 17.46 1.54
N ASN A 63 -2.41 17.24 2.60
CA ASN A 63 -2.42 15.97 3.32
C ASN A 63 -3.44 14.99 2.72
N VAL A 64 -3.03 13.73 2.62
CA VAL A 64 -3.89 12.60 2.26
C VAL A 64 -4.07 11.72 3.49
N HIS A 65 -5.32 11.34 3.76
CA HIS A 65 -5.69 10.46 4.86
C HIS A 65 -6.07 9.08 4.32
N LEU A 66 -5.46 8.04 4.88
CA LEU A 66 -5.70 6.64 4.54
C LEU A 66 -6.21 5.91 5.79
N SER A 67 -7.43 5.38 5.71
CA SER A 67 -8.05 4.67 6.83
C SER A 67 -7.92 3.16 6.67
N TRP A 68 -7.35 2.51 7.68
CA TRP A 68 -7.28 1.07 7.81
C TRP A 68 -8.43 0.55 8.68
N LEU A 69 -9.05 -0.54 8.23
CA LEU A 69 -10.24 -1.10 8.89
C LEU A 69 -9.91 -2.13 9.97
N ASN A 70 -8.81 -2.88 9.82
CA ASN A 70 -8.52 -4.03 10.68
C ASN A 70 -7.29 -3.76 11.54
N HIS A 71 -7.52 -3.63 12.85
CA HIS A 71 -6.46 -3.60 13.84
C HIS A 71 -6.01 -5.05 14.14
N ALA A 72 -4.72 -5.32 13.97
CA ALA A 72 -4.13 -6.63 14.24
C ALA A 72 -3.23 -6.64 15.49
N GLY A 73 -3.31 -5.60 16.33
CA GLY A 73 -2.52 -5.45 17.55
C GLY A 73 -1.01 -5.52 17.32
N ASP A 74 -0.29 -5.83 18.40
CA ASP A 74 1.16 -6.02 18.36
C ASP A 74 1.62 -7.24 17.56
N ASN A 75 0.71 -8.15 17.21
CA ASN A 75 1.02 -9.32 16.38
C ASN A 75 1.45 -8.93 14.96
N HIS A 76 1.06 -7.76 14.45
CA HIS A 76 1.50 -7.27 13.14
C HIS A 76 2.34 -6.01 13.25
N LYS A 77 3.18 -5.90 14.29
CA LYS A 77 4.09 -4.77 14.42
C LYS A 77 4.98 -4.58 13.19
N GLY A 78 5.21 -3.34 12.79
CA GLY A 78 6.11 -3.02 11.70
C GLY A 78 5.93 -1.61 11.14
N PRO A 79 6.71 -1.27 10.10
CA PRO A 79 6.69 0.07 9.53
C PRO A 79 5.49 0.27 8.59
N LEU A 80 5.15 1.54 8.42
CA LEU A 80 4.22 2.05 7.41
C LEU A 80 5.04 2.80 6.36
N LEU A 81 4.83 2.50 5.09
CA LEU A 81 5.57 3.08 3.97
C LEU A 81 4.60 3.64 2.94
N THR A 82 4.96 4.75 2.31
CA THR A 82 4.18 5.33 1.22
C THR A 82 5.10 5.72 0.08
N TYR A 83 4.72 5.29 -1.12
CA TYR A 83 5.39 5.57 -2.37
C TYR A 83 4.42 6.23 -3.35
N MET A 84 4.98 6.98 -4.29
CA MET A 84 4.24 7.49 -5.44
C MET A 84 4.96 7.08 -6.73
N ALA A 85 4.20 6.96 -7.83
CA ALA A 85 4.74 6.74 -9.16
C ALA A 85 3.95 7.60 -10.16
N ARG A 86 4.65 8.35 -11.01
CA ARG A 86 4.02 9.20 -12.04
C ARG A 86 3.67 8.34 -13.25
N ALA A 87 2.44 8.43 -13.73
CA ALA A 87 2.06 7.83 -15.01
C ALA A 87 2.76 8.56 -16.18
N PRO A 88 3.10 7.87 -17.27
CA PRO A 88 3.53 8.52 -18.51
C PRO A 88 2.52 9.56 -18.99
N SER A 89 3.00 10.66 -19.56
CA SER A 89 2.15 11.82 -19.90
C SER A 89 1.07 11.52 -20.95
N ASP A 90 1.29 10.49 -21.76
CA ASP A 90 0.44 10.03 -22.85
C ASP A 90 -0.47 8.84 -22.46
N ILE A 91 -0.36 8.35 -21.21
CA ILE A 91 -1.14 7.21 -20.71
C ILE A 91 -2.10 7.67 -19.62
N ASP A 92 -3.37 7.29 -19.77
CA ASP A 92 -4.35 7.45 -18.69
C ASP A 92 -4.06 6.44 -17.57
N ILE A 93 -3.94 6.92 -16.34
CA ILE A 93 -3.69 6.11 -15.14
C ILE A 93 -4.74 5.02 -14.90
N ARG A 94 -5.95 5.20 -15.45
CA ARG A 94 -7.04 4.21 -15.46
C ARG A 94 -6.76 3.03 -16.39
N GLN A 95 -5.66 3.07 -17.15
CA GLN A 95 -5.20 2.01 -18.05
C GLN A 95 -3.75 1.60 -17.76
N TRP A 96 -3.02 2.38 -16.97
CA TRP A 96 -1.59 2.15 -16.72
C TRP A 96 -1.33 1.04 -15.70
N ILE A 97 -0.41 0.13 -15.99
CA ILE A 97 0.12 -0.86 -15.04
C ILE A 97 1.65 -0.79 -15.11
N PRO A 98 2.35 -0.31 -14.07
CA PRO A 98 3.81 -0.16 -14.10
C PRO A 98 4.57 -1.50 -14.08
N GLY A 99 3.91 -2.60 -13.70
CA GLY A 99 4.54 -3.93 -13.65
C GLY A 99 5.82 -3.93 -12.79
N ARG A 100 6.95 -4.27 -13.41
CA ARG A 100 8.28 -4.34 -12.78
C ARG A 100 9.13 -3.08 -13.00
N GLU A 101 8.59 -2.04 -13.60
CA GLU A 101 9.35 -0.81 -13.86
C GLU A 101 9.75 -0.12 -12.55
N ALA A 102 10.96 0.44 -12.52
CA ALA A 102 11.50 1.19 -11.38
C ALA A 102 10.97 2.63 -11.35
N VAL A 103 9.65 2.79 -11.18
CA VAL A 103 8.95 4.09 -11.23
C VAL A 103 8.57 4.66 -9.85
N TRP A 104 8.75 3.86 -8.79
CA TRP A 104 8.29 4.18 -7.45
C TRP A 104 9.34 4.99 -6.69
N PHE A 105 8.92 6.12 -6.12
CA PHE A 105 9.73 6.90 -5.18
C PHE A 105 9.02 7.02 -3.83
N LYS A 106 9.78 6.89 -2.74
CA LYS A 106 9.24 6.97 -1.37
C LYS A 106 8.91 8.42 -1.04
N VAL A 107 7.73 8.66 -0.47
CA VAL A 107 7.28 10.00 -0.07
C VAL A 107 7.08 10.14 1.44
N HIS A 108 6.83 9.04 2.14
CA HIS A 108 6.67 9.05 3.59
C HIS A 108 6.95 7.68 4.20
N HIS A 109 7.36 7.67 5.47
CA HIS A 109 7.43 6.44 6.27
C HIS A 109 7.30 6.73 7.75
N GLU A 110 6.77 5.76 8.49
CA GLU A 110 6.82 5.70 9.95
C GLU A 110 7.36 4.32 10.35
N GLY A 111 8.42 4.30 11.17
CA GLY A 111 9.15 3.09 11.52
C GLY A 111 8.96 2.67 12.98
N LYS A 112 10.05 2.22 13.59
CA LYS A 112 10.11 1.97 15.03
C LYS A 112 10.52 3.26 15.75
N TYR A 113 9.80 3.63 16.81
CA TYR A 113 10.08 4.79 17.63
C TYR A 113 11.17 4.48 18.68
N GLY A 114 11.74 5.54 19.28
CA GLY A 114 12.82 5.42 20.26
C GLY A 114 12.44 4.69 21.56
N ASP A 115 11.14 4.64 21.89
CA ASP A 115 10.58 3.89 23.02
C ASP A 115 10.35 2.41 22.72
N GLY A 116 10.69 1.97 21.50
CA GLY A 116 10.58 0.58 21.07
C GLY A 116 9.27 0.22 20.38
N LYS A 117 8.29 1.13 20.33
CA LYS A 117 7.00 0.89 19.68
C LYS A 117 7.07 0.99 18.17
N TRP A 118 6.19 0.27 17.47
CA TRP A 118 6.11 0.30 16.01
C TRP A 118 4.97 1.20 15.51
N ALA A 119 5.16 1.81 14.35
CA ALA A 119 4.19 2.72 13.75
C ALA A 119 2.81 2.10 13.52
N ALA A 120 2.74 0.86 13.06
CA ALA A 120 1.46 0.28 12.68
C ALA A 120 0.49 0.05 13.87
N PRO A 121 0.88 -0.58 15.00
CA PRO A 121 0.02 -0.61 16.20
C PRO A 121 -0.36 0.79 16.69
N GLU A 122 0.62 1.70 16.74
CA GLU A 122 0.44 3.07 17.20
C GLU A 122 -0.53 3.88 16.32
N MET A 123 -0.59 3.62 15.00
CA MET A 123 -1.58 4.20 14.10
C MET A 123 -3.01 3.87 14.53
N PHE A 124 -3.27 2.64 14.97
CA PHE A 124 -4.59 2.26 15.45
C PHE A 124 -4.89 2.84 16.82
N GLU A 125 -3.95 2.70 17.75
CA GLU A 125 -4.13 3.14 19.14
C GLU A 125 -4.30 4.65 19.26
N LYS A 126 -3.53 5.43 18.49
CA LYS A 126 -3.49 6.90 18.63
C LYS A 126 -4.27 7.65 17.56
N ARG A 127 -4.51 7.03 16.40
CA ARG A 127 -5.10 7.70 15.23
C ARG A 127 -6.30 6.94 14.65
N ASN A 128 -6.88 6.01 15.41
CA ASN A 128 -8.07 5.24 15.02
C ASN A 128 -7.95 4.61 13.62
N GLY A 129 -6.77 4.06 13.32
CA GLY A 129 -6.45 3.42 12.04
C GLY A 129 -6.17 4.39 10.89
N THR A 130 -6.09 5.70 11.17
CA THR A 130 -5.82 6.72 10.15
C THR A 130 -4.32 6.98 10.04
N TYR A 131 -3.78 6.77 8.85
CA TYR A 131 -2.46 7.21 8.45
C TYR A 131 -2.57 8.49 7.61
N THR A 132 -1.69 9.45 7.86
CA THR A 132 -1.67 10.72 7.13
C THR A 132 -0.29 10.95 6.57
N PHE A 133 -0.20 11.34 5.30
CA PHE A 133 1.04 11.81 4.70
C PHE A 133 0.78 13.04 3.82
N ARG A 134 1.82 13.86 3.65
CA ARG A 134 1.77 15.06 2.82
C ARG A 134 2.25 14.75 1.41
N ILE A 135 1.50 15.15 0.39
CA ILE A 135 1.97 15.10 -0.99
C ILE A 135 3.20 16.02 -1.11
N PRO A 136 4.33 15.58 -1.70
CA PRO A 136 5.49 16.44 -1.90
C PRO A 136 5.09 17.77 -2.57
N PRO A 137 5.48 18.93 -2.01
CA PRO A 137 5.00 20.23 -2.50
C PRO A 137 5.56 20.61 -3.88
N ASN A 138 6.71 20.05 -4.27
CA ASN A 138 7.39 20.36 -5.54
C ASN A 138 7.15 19.30 -6.63
N LEU A 139 6.09 18.52 -6.48
CA LEU A 139 5.75 17.44 -7.40
C LEU A 139 5.21 18.05 -8.71
N LEU A 140 5.68 17.57 -9.85
CA LEU A 140 5.16 18.02 -11.15
C LEU A 140 3.68 17.65 -11.27
N PRO A 141 2.81 18.54 -11.81
CA PRO A 141 1.44 18.19 -12.11
C PRO A 141 1.36 16.95 -13.01
N GLY A 142 0.40 16.06 -12.74
CA GLY A 142 0.20 14.82 -13.48
C GLY A 142 -0.60 13.79 -12.69
N GLN A 143 -0.79 12.63 -13.29
CA GLN A 143 -1.45 11.50 -12.64
C GLN A 143 -0.42 10.63 -11.92
N TYR A 144 -0.71 10.28 -10.67
CA TYR A 144 0.18 9.48 -9.83
C TYR A 144 -0.58 8.32 -9.20
N LEU A 145 0.09 7.17 -9.11
CA LEU A 145 -0.30 6.12 -8.19
C LEU A 145 0.27 6.41 -6.81
N ILE A 146 -0.51 6.10 -5.77
CA ILE A 146 -0.07 6.08 -4.38
C ILE A 146 -0.08 4.62 -3.93
N ARG A 147 1.07 4.11 -3.48
CA ARG A 147 1.22 2.77 -2.89
C ARG A 147 1.52 2.94 -1.41
N HIS A 148 0.59 2.52 -0.56
CA HIS A 148 0.75 2.54 0.88
C HIS A 148 0.79 1.12 1.43
N GLU A 149 1.79 0.85 2.26
CA GLU A 149 2.12 -0.48 2.73
C GLU A 149 2.31 -0.52 4.23
N TRP A 150 1.87 -1.61 4.83
CA TRP A 150 2.19 -2.01 6.18
C TRP A 150 2.99 -3.30 6.12
N ILE A 151 4.27 -3.27 6.49
CA ILE A 151 5.10 -4.48 6.53
C ILE A 151 5.02 -5.09 7.92
N ALA A 152 4.37 -6.24 8.07
CA ALA A 152 4.27 -6.92 9.37
C ALA A 152 5.52 -7.77 9.63
N LEU A 153 6.21 -7.55 10.76
CA LEU A 153 7.54 -8.11 11.03
C LEU A 153 7.54 -9.27 12.04
N HIS A 154 6.40 -9.90 12.30
CA HIS A 154 6.32 -10.98 13.28
C HIS A 154 7.02 -12.27 12.82
N PHE A 155 7.24 -12.43 11.50
CA PHE A 155 8.03 -13.51 10.91
C PHE A 155 9.32 -13.04 10.21
N GLY A 156 9.57 -11.73 10.13
CA GLY A 156 10.72 -11.14 9.42
C GLY A 156 12.12 -11.39 10.04
N ILE A 157 12.23 -12.34 10.97
CA ILE A 157 13.50 -12.83 11.52
C ILE A 157 14.08 -13.97 10.65
N ALA A 158 13.25 -14.64 9.83
CA ALA A 158 13.66 -15.79 9.04
C ALA A 158 14.00 -15.41 7.60
N LEU A 159 15.19 -14.86 7.40
CA LEU A 159 15.88 -14.93 6.11
C LEU A 159 17.33 -15.33 6.37
N PRO A 160 17.71 -16.63 6.23
CA PRO A 160 19.11 -16.95 6.10
C PRO A 160 19.60 -16.30 4.81
N PHE A 161 20.58 -15.41 4.92
CA PHE A 161 21.28 -14.86 3.77
C PHE A 161 21.94 -16.02 3.01
N ALA A 162 21.30 -16.52 1.95
CA ALA A 162 21.97 -17.34 0.95
C ALA A 162 22.65 -16.38 -0.02
N VAL A 163 23.98 -16.34 0.07
CA VAL A 163 24.84 -15.72 -0.94
C VAL A 163 25.16 -16.85 -1.92
N GLU A 164 24.69 -16.75 -3.16
CA GLU A 164 25.30 -17.41 -4.32
C GLU A 164 25.91 -16.34 -5.23
#